data_AF-A0A959V0M1-F1
#
_entry.id   AF-A0A959V0M1-F1
#
_cell.length_a   1.000
_cell.length_b   1.000
_cell.length_c   1.000
_cell.angle_alpha   90.00
_cell.angle_beta   90.00
_cell.angle_gamma   90.00
#
_symmetry.space_group_name_H-M   'P 1'
#
loop_
_entity.id
_entity.type
_entity.pdbx_description
1 polymer ?
#
loop_
_entity_poly.entity_id
_entity_poly.type
_entity_poly.pdbx_seq_one_letter_code
_entity_poly.pdbx_strand_id
1 'polypeptide(L)'
;MTDQLPAIGFFEKYLTAWVLLCIAAGIALGKLAGDGMQVIADLEVNTVNIPVAILIWLMIYPMMVQVDFDSIRRIGPQLKGIGLTVVVN
;
A
#
# COMPACT_ATOMS: atom_id res chain seq x y z
N MET A 1 27.51 13.46 -18.26
CA MET A 1 26.46 13.00 -17.34
C MET A 1 25.88 11.74 -17.97
N THR A 2 26.46 10.58 -17.66
CA THR A 2 25.88 9.29 -18.07
C THR A 2 24.83 8.95 -17.03
N ASP A 3 23.60 9.43 -17.25
CA ASP A 3 22.45 8.95 -16.49
C ASP A 3 22.24 7.48 -16.84
N GLN A 4 22.85 6.61 -16.03
CA GLN A 4 22.52 5.20 -15.98
C GLN A 4 21.12 5.12 -15.39
N LEU A 5 20.10 5.15 -16.25
CA LEU A 5 18.72 4.91 -15.82
C LEU A 5 18.71 3.58 -15.06
N PRO A 6 18.26 3.56 -13.78
CA PRO A 6 18.25 2.33 -13.01
C PRO A 6 17.49 1.26 -13.81
N ALA A 7 18.16 0.13 -14.05
CA ALA A 7 17.53 -0.98 -14.75
C ALA A 7 16.37 -1.49 -13.90
N ILE A 8 15.16 -1.50 -14.47
CA ILE A 8 13.96 -2.06 -13.81
C ILE A 8 14.28 -3.48 -13.33
N GLY A 9 14.06 -3.73 -12.04
CA GLY A 9 14.26 -5.04 -11.44
C GLY A 9 13.30 -6.07 -12.01
N PHE A 10 13.68 -7.35 -11.98
CA PHE A 10 12.81 -8.45 -12.44
C PHE A 10 11.45 -8.45 -11.72
N PHE A 11 11.44 -8.19 -10.42
CA PHE A 11 10.22 -8.10 -9.62
C PHE A 11 9.30 -6.96 -10.06
N GLU A 12 9.86 -5.75 -10.25
CA GLU A 12 9.12 -4.56 -10.68
C GLU A 12 8.53 -4.73 -12.08
N LYS A 13 9.29 -5.36 -12.99
CA LYS A 13 8.84 -5.65 -14.36
C LYS A 13 7.61 -6.56 -14.40
N TYR A 14 7.54 -7.53 -13.50
CA TYR A 14 6.46 -8.52 -13.43
C TYR A 14 5.51 -8.27 -12.26
N LEU A 15 5.52 -7.07 -11.66
CA LEU A 15 4.76 -6.76 -10.43
C LEU A 15 3.26 -7.05 -10.59
N THR A 16 2.67 -6.71 -11.74
CA THR A 16 1.26 -7.01 -12.03
C THR A 16 0.99 -8.52 -12.03
N ALA A 17 1.88 -9.33 -12.62
CA ALA A 17 1.73 -10.79 -12.64
C ALA A 17 1.87 -11.37 -11.23
N TRP A 18 2.83 -10.87 -10.44
CA TRP A 18 3.01 -11.26 -9.04
C TRP A 18 1.79 -10.90 -8.19
N VAL A 19 1.24 -9.69 -8.33
CA VAL A 19 0.02 -9.26 -7.63
C VAL A 19 -1.15 -10.18 -7.98
N LEU A 20 -1.33 -10.50 -9.26
CA LEU A 20 -2.41 -11.37 -9.72
C LEU A 20 -2.25 -12.80 -9.17
N LEU A 21 -1.01 -13.31 -9.14
CA LEU A 21 -0.69 -14.59 -8.51
C LEU A 21 -0.99 -14.56 -7.01
N CYS A 22 -0.59 -13.52 -6.28
CA CYS A 22 -0.89 -13.36 -4.86
C CYS A 22 -2.40 -13.30 -4.58
N ILE A 23 -3.17 -12.60 -5.41
CA ILE A 23 -4.65 -12.56 -5.30
C ILE A 23 -5.24 -13.96 -5.51
N ALA A 24 -4.85 -14.65 -6.59
CA ALA A 24 -5.35 -15.99 -6.89
C ALA A 24 -4.99 -16.99 -5.79
N ALA A 25 -3.75 -16.95 -5.30
CA ALA A 25 -3.29 -17.78 -4.18
C ALA A 25 -4.06 -17.45 -2.90
N GLY A 26 -4.28 -16.17 -2.58
CA GLY A 26 -5.05 -15.72 -1.43
C GLY A 26 -6.50 -16.21 -1.47
N ILE A 27 -7.16 -16.14 -2.63
CA ILE A 27 -8.52 -16.64 -2.82
C ILE A 27 -8.56 -18.17 -2.65
N ALA A 28 -7.61 -18.90 -3.24
CA ALA A 28 -7.54 -20.36 -3.12
C ALA A 28 -7.31 -20.80 -1.67
N LEU A 29 -6.36 -20.15 -0.97
CA LEU A 29 -6.08 -20.39 0.44
C LEU A 29 -7.29 -20.05 1.32
N GLY A 30 -7.96 -18.91 1.08
CA GLY A 30 -9.17 -18.52 1.80
C GLY A 30 -10.31 -19.54 1.62
N LYS A 31 -10.46 -20.10 0.42
CA LYS A 31 -11.43 -21.18 0.16
C LYS A 31 -11.11 -22.48 0.89
N LEU A 32 -9.82 -22.84 1.00
CA LEU A 32 -9.38 -24.06 1.69
C LEU A 32 -9.42 -23.91 3.22
N ALA A 33 -9.22 -22.70 3.73
CA ALA A 33 -9.22 -22.42 5.16
C ALA A 33 -10.62 -22.50 5.80
N GLY A 34 -11.70 -22.37 5.02
CA GLY A 34 -13.08 -22.43 5.51
C GLY A 34 -13.31 -21.48 6.69
N ASP A 35 -13.86 -22.01 7.79
CA ASP A 35 -14.14 -21.26 9.04
C ASP A 35 -12.87 -20.81 9.78
N GLY A 36 -11.67 -21.28 9.39
CA GLY A 36 -10.41 -20.82 9.98
C GLY A 36 -10.09 -19.34 9.68
N MET A 37 -10.60 -18.81 8.57
CA MET A 37 -10.53 -17.37 8.26
C MET A 37 -11.44 -16.55 9.17
N GLN A 38 -12.52 -17.16 9.67
CA GLN A 38 -13.49 -16.53 10.56
C GLN A 38 -12.87 -16.17 11.90
N VAL A 39 -11.93 -16.97 12.42
CA VAL A 39 -11.16 -16.62 13.64
C VAL A 39 -10.37 -15.32 13.48
N ILE A 40 -9.81 -15.06 12.29
CA ILE A 40 -9.08 -13.81 11.99
C ILE A 40 -10.06 -12.66 11.72
N ALA A 41 -11.23 -12.95 11.16
CA ALA A 41 -12.31 -11.98 10.97
C ALA A 41 -12.96 -11.57 12.31
N ASP A 42 -13.08 -12.52 13.25
CA ASP A 42 -13.62 -12.32 14.60
C ASP A 42 -12.64 -11.57 15.52
N LEU A 43 -11.38 -11.38 15.10
CA LEU A 43 -10.45 -10.40 15.68
C LEU A 43 -10.82 -8.96 15.29
N GLU A 44 -12.11 -8.67 15.36
CA GLU A 44 -12.74 -7.40 15.07
C GLU A 44 -13.25 -6.81 16.38
N VAL A 45 -12.76 -5.62 16.71
CA VAL A 45 -13.24 -4.84 17.85
C VAL A 45 -13.97 -3.64 17.29
N ASN A 46 -15.26 -3.50 17.62
CA ASN A 46 -16.11 -2.39 17.15
C ASN A 46 -16.07 -2.16 15.63
N THR A 47 -16.16 -3.24 14.85
CA THR A 47 -16.14 -3.21 13.37
C THR A 47 -14.75 -2.91 12.76
N VAL A 48 -13.68 -2.95 13.55
CA VAL A 48 -12.30 -2.76 13.07
C VAL A 48 -11.49 -4.05 13.20
N ASN A 49 -11.10 -4.61 12.05
CA ASN A 49 -10.23 -5.79 11.99
C ASN A 49 -8.79 -5.39 12.41
N ILE A 50 -8.37 -5.83 13.61
CA ILE A 50 -7.07 -5.49 14.19
C ILE A 50 -5.90 -6.01 13.33
N PRO A 51 -5.89 -7.28 12.87
CA PRO A 51 -4.87 -7.78 11.95
C PRO A 51 -4.66 -6.90 10.71
N VAL A 52 -5.76 -6.49 10.06
CA VAL A 52 -5.70 -5.64 8.86
C VAL A 52 -5.17 -4.25 9.21
N ALA A 53 -5.56 -3.68 10.35
CA ALA A 53 -5.06 -2.38 10.80
C ALA A 53 -3.53 -2.38 10.98
N ILE A 54 -2.95 -3.44 11.54
CA ILE A 54 -1.49 -3.59 11.70
C ILE A 54 -0.81 -3.67 10.32
N LEU A 55 -1.36 -4.45 9.39
CA LEU A 55 -0.81 -4.57 8.03
C LEU A 55 -0.80 -3.22 7.31
N ILE A 56 -1.90 -2.48 7.36
CA ILE A 56 -2.00 -1.14 6.76
C ILE A 56 -1.01 -0.18 7.42
N TRP A 57 -0.92 -0.19 8.75
CA TRP A 57 0.04 0.64 9.48
C TRP A 57 1.49 0.35 9.07
N LEU A 58 1.85 -0.93 8.94
CA LEU A 58 3.18 -1.36 8.49
C LEU A 58 3.48 -0.91 7.06
N MET A 59 2.48 -0.81 6.18
CA MET A 59 2.66 -0.27 4.82
C MET A 59 2.77 1.26 4.79
N ILE A 60 1.98 1.98 5.60
CA ILE A 60 1.97 3.45 5.63
C ILE A 60 3.24 4.00 6.30
N TYR A 61 3.69 3.38 7.39
CA TYR A 61 4.86 3.82 8.16
C TYR A 61 6.13 4.06 7.32
N PRO A 62 6.61 3.12 6.48
CA PRO A 62 7.82 3.32 5.68
C PRO A 62 7.65 4.41 4.64
N MET A 63 6.44 4.61 4.08
CA MET A 63 6.19 5.73 3.19
C MET A 63 6.29 7.06 3.93
N MET A 64 5.70 7.16 5.13
CA MET A 64 5.76 8.37 5.96
C MET A 64 7.18 8.75 6.38
N VAL A 65 8.02 7.77 6.73
CA VAL A 65 9.42 8.01 7.11
C VAL A 65 10.28 8.45 5.90
N GLN A 66 9.89 8.07 4.68
CA GLN A 66 10.56 8.52 3.46
C GLN A 66 10.19 9.95 3.05
N VAL A 67 9.16 10.55 3.66
CA VAL A 67 8.73 11.91 3.33
C VAL A 67 9.73 12.93 3.91
N ASP A 68 10.29 13.75 3.04
CA ASP A 68 11.14 14.87 3.43
C ASP A 68 10.31 16.08 3.88
N PHE A 69 10.44 16.45 5.15
CA PHE A 69 9.74 17.58 5.75
C PHE A 69 10.22 18.95 5.20
N ASP A 70 11.44 19.08 4.67
CA ASP A 70 11.91 20.32 4.02
C ASP A 70 11.18 20.53 2.69
N SER A 71 10.96 19.45 1.95
CA SER A 71 10.14 19.46 0.74
C SER A 71 8.69 19.90 1.04
N ILE A 72 8.12 19.52 2.19
CA ILE A 72 6.78 19.99 2.63
C ILE A 72 6.73 21.49 2.89
N ARG A 73 7.83 22.09 3.33
CA ARG A 73 7.87 23.54 3.60
C ARG A 73 7.92 24.38 2.31
N ARG A 74 8.38 23.79 1.21
CA ARG A 74 8.59 24.46 -0.08
C ARG A 74 7.42 24.36 -1.05
N ILE A 75 6.35 23.63 -0.71
CA ILE A 75 5.22 23.36 -1.61
C ILE A 75 4.27 24.56 -1.82
N GLY A 76 4.49 25.68 -1.11
CA GLY A 76 3.65 26.89 -1.14
C GLY A 76 3.19 27.35 -2.54
N PRO A 77 4.07 27.42 -3.56
CA PRO A 77 3.69 27.80 -4.91
C PRO A 77 2.79 26.79 -5.64
N GLN A 78 2.79 25.52 -5.23
CA GLN A 78 2.10 24.40 -5.89
C GLN A 78 0.78 24.02 -5.20
N LEU A 79 0.40 24.74 -4.15
CA LEU A 79 -0.80 24.49 -3.35
C LEU A 79 -2.10 24.48 -4.17
N LYS A 80 -2.17 25.26 -5.26
CA LYS A 80 -3.35 25.28 -6.14
C LYS A 80 -3.58 23.93 -6.84
N GLY A 81 -2.50 23.26 -7.24
CA GLY A 81 -2.57 21.95 -7.88
C GLY A 81 -2.96 20.85 -6.89
N ILE A 82 -2.29 20.82 -5.73
CA ILE A 82 -2.55 19.84 -4.67
C ILE A 82 -3.97 20.01 -4.10
N GLY A 83 -4.39 21.25 -3.85
CA GLY A 83 -5.73 21.55 -3.36
C GLY A 83 -6.83 21.11 -4.32
N LEU A 84 -6.63 21.29 -5.63
CA LEU A 84 -7.59 20.80 -6.62
C LEU A 84 -7.71 19.27 -6.58
N THR A 85 -6.60 18.54 -6.46
CA THR A 85 -6.63 17.07 -6.36
C THR A 85 -7.34 16.59 -5.10
N VAL A 86 -7.13 17.25 -3.95
CA VAL A 86 -7.81 16.92 -2.68
C VAL A 86 -9.31 17.21 -2.74
N VAL A 87 -9.74 18.21 -3.49
CA VAL A 87 -11.17 18.54 -3.65
C VAL A 87 -11.88 17.54 -4.58
N VAL A 88 -11.15 17.00 -5.56
CA VAL A 88 -11.74 16.15 -6.63
C VAL A 88 -11.72 14.66 -6.26
N ASN A 89 -10.80 14.20 -5.42
CA ASN A 89 -10.65 12.81 -4.96
C ASN A 89 -11.35 12.61 -3.61
#